data_AF-A0A381RLR1-F1
#
_entry.id   AF-A0A381RLR1-F1
#
_cell.length_a   1.000
_cell.length_b   1.000
_cell.length_c   1.000
_cell.angle_alpha   90.00
_cell.angle_beta   90.00
_cell.angle_gamma   90.00
#
_symmetry.space_group_name_H-M   'P 1'
#
loop_
_entity.id
_entity.type
_entity.pdbx_description
1 polymer ?
#
loop_
_entity_poly.entity_id
_entity_poly.type
_entity_poly.pdbx_seq_one_letter_code
_entity_poly.pdbx_strand_id
1 'polypeptide(L)'
;MILFTPLLIYADDGPKLGIPLSPEEVAMHDYVVMPDGDGLPKGSGNAMQGKDIYELRCLACHGIEGKKGLNDELNGGHGTVATSLTGKTVGSYWPYATTIFDYIRRAMPYQTPGIFSNDEIYALTAYLLFINNIIDENEQINSESLPIIIMPNQENFIWSYQPK
;
A
#
# COMPACT_ATOMS: atom_id res chain seq x y z
N MET A 1 -18.41 -56.15 13.11
CA MET A 1 -18.78 -55.15 14.13
C MET A 1 -17.62 -54.16 14.20
N ILE A 2 -17.70 -53.06 13.44
CA ILE A 2 -16.62 -52.08 13.33
C ILE A 2 -16.83 -51.06 14.46
N LEU A 3 -15.91 -51.04 15.42
CA LEU A 3 -15.90 -50.07 16.52
C LEU A 3 -15.36 -48.74 15.97
N PHE A 4 -16.24 -47.75 15.85
CA PHE A 4 -15.86 -46.35 15.68
C PHE A 4 -15.35 -45.82 17.02
N THR A 5 -14.04 -45.61 17.14
CA THR A 5 -13.46 -44.80 18.21
C THR A 5 -13.70 -43.33 17.85
N PRO A 6 -14.36 -42.53 18.71
CA PRO A 6 -14.49 -41.11 18.46
C PRO A 6 -13.11 -40.48 18.59
N LEU A 7 -12.68 -39.78 17.54
CA LEU A 7 -11.52 -38.92 17.60
C LEU A 7 -11.87 -37.76 18.52
N LEU A 8 -11.34 -37.76 19.75
CA LEU A 8 -11.42 -36.61 20.64
C LEU A 8 -10.58 -35.49 20.02
N ILE A 9 -11.27 -34.51 19.44
CA ILE A 9 -10.67 -33.23 19.07
C ILE A 9 -10.43 -32.49 20.38
N TYR A 10 -9.17 -32.48 20.84
CA TYR A 10 -8.75 -31.55 21.88
C TYR A 10 -8.73 -30.16 21.25
N ALA A 11 -9.75 -29.35 21.53
CA ALA A 11 -9.60 -27.91 21.41
C ALA A 11 -8.45 -27.52 22.35
N ASP A 12 -7.47 -26.78 21.82
CA ASP A 12 -6.28 -26.37 22.54
C ASP A 12 -6.69 -25.51 23.76
N ASP A 13 -6.71 -26.10 24.95
CA ASP A 13 -6.90 -25.42 26.24
C ASP A 13 -5.61 -24.62 26.55
N GLY A 14 -5.26 -23.70 25.65
CA GLY A 14 -4.18 -22.74 25.84
C GLY A 14 -4.44 -21.90 27.11
N PRO A 15 -3.56 -20.95 27.46
CA PRO A 15 -3.53 -20.32 28.78
C PRO A 15 -4.75 -19.43 29.14
N LYS A 16 -5.84 -19.45 28.33
CA LYS A 16 -7.07 -18.67 28.48
C LYS A 16 -6.81 -17.18 28.69
N LEU A 17 -5.83 -16.66 27.95
CA LEU A 17 -5.45 -15.24 27.96
C LEU A 17 -6.21 -14.48 26.86
N GLY A 18 -6.56 -13.23 27.16
CA GLY A 18 -7.25 -12.32 26.23
C GLY A 18 -8.76 -12.55 26.16
N ILE A 19 -9.43 -11.71 25.37
CA ILE A 19 -10.84 -11.84 25.00
C ILE A 19 -10.96 -11.73 23.48
N PRO A 20 -11.83 -12.52 22.82
CA PRO A 20 -12.10 -12.35 21.40
C PRO A 20 -12.62 -10.94 21.11
N LEU A 21 -12.09 -10.31 20.06
CA LEU A 21 -12.63 -9.06 19.54
C LEU A 21 -13.96 -9.32 18.84
N SER A 22 -14.89 -8.38 18.96
CA SER A 22 -16.09 -8.35 18.12
C SER A 22 -15.71 -8.15 16.65
N PRO A 23 -16.56 -8.57 15.69
CA PRO A 23 -16.34 -8.29 14.28
C PRO A 23 -16.13 -6.81 13.97
N GLU A 24 -16.81 -5.92 14.69
CA GLU A 24 -16.67 -4.47 14.58
C GLU A 24 -15.28 -4.00 15.04
N GLU A 25 -14.78 -4.53 16.15
CA GLU A 25 -13.42 -4.23 16.64
C GLU A 25 -12.37 -4.77 15.68
N VAL A 26 -12.55 -5.96 15.11
CA VAL A 26 -11.64 -6.49 14.08
C VAL A 26 -11.62 -5.55 12.87
N ALA A 27 -12.79 -5.15 12.35
CA ALA A 27 -12.87 -4.28 11.18
C ALA A 27 -12.22 -2.89 11.39
N MET A 28 -12.14 -2.39 12.63
CA MET A 28 -11.43 -1.15 12.95
C MET A 28 -9.90 -1.28 12.90
N HIS A 29 -9.37 -2.50 13.03
CA HIS A 29 -7.92 -2.76 13.11
C HIS A 29 -7.39 -3.50 11.88
N ASP A 30 -8.23 -4.28 11.21
CA ASP A 30 -7.89 -5.13 10.07
C ASP A 30 -8.21 -4.40 8.76
N TYR A 31 -7.33 -3.47 8.40
CA TYR A 31 -7.43 -2.69 7.16
C TYR A 31 -6.13 -2.69 6.36
N VAL A 32 -5.28 -3.70 6.59
CA VAL A 32 -4.04 -3.93 5.86
C VAL A 32 -4.37 -4.23 4.40
N VAL A 33 -3.62 -3.63 3.49
CA VAL A 33 -3.74 -3.91 2.06
C VAL A 33 -2.57 -4.77 1.58
N MET A 34 -2.89 -5.90 0.96
CA MET A 34 -1.91 -6.86 0.44
C MET A 34 -1.52 -6.57 -1.02
N PRO A 35 -0.39 -7.14 -1.50
CA PRO A 35 0.04 -6.98 -2.90
C PRO A 35 -1.00 -7.38 -3.95
N ASP A 36 -1.82 -8.39 -3.67
CA ASP A 36 -2.88 -8.90 -4.56
C ASP A 36 -4.18 -8.08 -4.50
N GLY A 37 -4.23 -7.05 -3.66
CA GLY A 37 -5.40 -6.18 -3.50
C GLY A 37 -6.34 -6.60 -2.37
N ASP A 38 -6.06 -7.69 -1.66
CA ASP A 38 -6.82 -8.02 -0.45
C ASP A 38 -6.78 -6.85 0.54
N GLY A 39 -7.92 -6.54 1.15
CA GLY A 39 -8.09 -5.39 2.04
C GLY A 39 -8.34 -4.02 1.37
N LEU A 40 -8.31 -3.92 0.03
CA LEU A 40 -8.64 -2.66 -0.65
C LEU A 40 -10.12 -2.29 -0.46
N PRO A 41 -10.43 -1.07 0.04
CA PRO A 41 -11.80 -0.66 0.23
C PRO A 41 -12.41 -0.11 -1.07
N LYS A 42 -13.74 -0.02 -1.10
CA LYS A 42 -14.45 0.66 -2.20
C LYS A 42 -14.02 2.12 -2.32
N GLY A 43 -13.86 2.57 -3.56
CA GLY A 43 -13.52 3.94 -3.91
C GLY A 43 -12.82 3.99 -5.27
N SER A 44 -12.50 5.20 -5.71
CA SER A 44 -11.71 5.41 -6.93
C SER A 44 -11.11 6.81 -6.98
N GLY A 45 -10.00 6.98 -7.70
CA GLY A 45 -9.40 8.29 -7.96
C GLY A 45 -8.52 8.30 -9.21
N ASN A 46 -8.23 9.48 -9.74
CA ASN A 46 -7.26 9.68 -10.82
C ASN A 46 -6.19 10.71 -10.42
N ALA A 47 -5.16 10.87 -11.27
CA ALA A 47 -4.01 11.71 -10.93
C ALA A 47 -4.36 13.20 -10.84
N MET A 48 -5.33 13.67 -11.62
CA MET A 48 -5.81 15.06 -11.55
C MET A 48 -6.39 15.38 -10.18
N GLN A 49 -7.27 14.52 -9.66
CA GLN A 49 -7.82 14.66 -8.30
C GLN A 49 -6.73 14.58 -7.24
N GLY A 50 -5.76 13.67 -7.44
CA GLY A 50 -4.68 13.46 -6.50
C GLY A 50 -3.71 14.64 -6.40
N LYS A 51 -3.49 15.35 -7.51
CA LYS A 51 -2.63 16.53 -7.56
C LYS A 51 -3.12 17.62 -6.61
N ASP A 52 -4.42 17.93 -6.64
CA ASP A 52 -5.00 18.98 -5.79
C ASP A 52 -4.81 18.65 -4.30
N ILE A 53 -5.00 17.37 -3.92
CA ILE A 53 -4.81 16.90 -2.54
C ILE A 53 -3.33 16.95 -2.17
N TYR A 54 -2.44 16.52 -3.07
CA TYR A 54 -1.00 16.52 -2.86
C TYR A 54 -0.46 17.93 -2.60
N GLU A 55 -0.87 18.91 -3.40
CA GLU A 55 -0.46 20.31 -3.24
C GLU A 55 -0.87 20.88 -1.88
N LEU A 56 -2.03 20.47 -1.36
CA LEU A 56 -2.54 20.92 -0.07
C LEU A 56 -1.94 20.18 1.14
N ARG A 57 -1.63 18.89 1.00
CA ARG A 57 -1.37 18.00 2.15
C ARG A 57 0.00 17.32 2.16
N CYS A 58 0.71 17.31 1.03
CA CYS A 58 1.96 16.55 0.86
C CYS A 58 3.15 17.43 0.47
N LEU A 59 2.90 18.48 -0.34
CA LEU A 59 3.92 19.32 -0.96
C LEU A 59 4.90 19.95 0.04
N ALA A 60 4.43 20.37 1.22
CA ALA A 60 5.26 21.01 2.23
C ALA A 60 6.44 20.13 2.69
N CYS A 61 6.29 18.81 2.63
CA CYS A 61 7.34 17.85 2.99
C CYS A 61 8.03 17.23 1.77
N HIS A 62 7.28 16.86 0.74
CA HIS A 62 7.79 16.07 -0.39
C HIS A 62 8.14 16.91 -1.63
N GLY A 63 7.87 18.21 -1.60
CA GLY A 63 8.22 19.14 -2.68
C GLY A 63 7.31 19.06 -3.90
N ILE A 64 7.62 19.87 -4.91
CA ILE A 64 6.86 19.90 -6.18
C ILE A 64 7.07 18.57 -6.91
N GLU A 65 5.97 17.91 -7.30
CA GLU A 65 5.99 16.61 -7.99
C GLU A 65 6.82 15.52 -7.27
N GLY A 66 6.87 15.57 -5.93
CA GLY A 66 7.61 14.58 -5.13
C GLY A 66 9.13 14.72 -5.18
N LYS A 67 9.66 15.89 -5.57
CA LYS A 67 11.10 16.13 -5.74
C LYS A 67 11.59 17.24 -4.83
N LYS A 68 12.84 17.11 -4.36
CA LYS A 68 13.57 18.16 -3.63
C LYS A 68 12.79 18.76 -2.45
N GLY A 69 12.01 17.91 -1.78
CA GLY A 69 11.30 18.26 -0.55
C GLY A 69 12.24 18.36 0.65
N LEU A 70 11.67 18.65 1.82
CA LEU A 70 12.37 18.58 3.10
C LEU A 70 12.59 17.13 3.56
N ASN A 71 11.71 16.22 3.15
CA ASN A 71 11.73 14.79 3.45
C ASN A 71 11.92 13.97 2.16
N ASP A 72 11.75 12.65 2.26
CA ASP A 72 11.96 11.68 1.18
C ASP A 72 11.38 12.13 -0.16
N GLU A 73 12.17 11.96 -1.22
CA GLU A 73 11.73 12.13 -2.59
C GLU A 73 10.82 10.97 -3.00
N LEU A 74 9.66 11.29 -3.56
CA LEU A 74 8.66 10.32 -3.99
C LEU A 74 8.75 10.02 -5.50
N ASN A 75 9.53 10.80 -6.23
CA ASN A 75 9.71 10.70 -7.67
C ASN A 75 11.17 10.95 -8.06
N GLY A 76 11.77 10.02 -8.79
CA GLY A 76 13.15 10.14 -9.28
C GLY A 76 13.93 8.83 -9.12
N GLY A 77 15.20 8.82 -9.50
CA GLY A 77 16.05 7.63 -9.34
C GLY A 77 15.72 6.46 -10.27
N HIS A 78 14.84 6.64 -11.26
CA HIS A 78 14.56 5.62 -12.28
C HIS A 78 15.84 5.14 -12.96
N GLY A 79 16.03 3.82 -13.04
CA GLY A 79 17.22 3.20 -13.63
C GLY A 79 18.51 3.29 -12.79
N THR A 80 18.46 3.83 -11.57
CA THR A 80 19.67 4.03 -10.74
C THR A 80 19.94 2.92 -9.72
N VAL A 81 19.02 1.96 -9.53
CA VAL A 81 19.09 0.92 -8.46
C VAL A 81 20.35 0.07 -8.51
N ALA A 82 20.94 -0.14 -9.70
CA ALA A 82 22.17 -0.90 -9.89
C ALA A 82 23.45 -0.03 -9.91
N THR A 83 23.35 1.24 -9.52
CA THR A 83 24.45 2.23 -9.63
C THR A 83 24.90 2.72 -8.25
N SER A 84 26.07 3.35 -8.20
CA SER A 84 26.59 3.99 -6.97
C SER A 84 25.75 5.20 -6.50
N LEU A 85 24.85 5.71 -7.34
CA LEU A 85 23.96 6.84 -7.05
C LEU A 85 22.51 6.37 -7.01
N THR A 86 22.25 5.27 -6.30
CA THR A 86 20.92 4.68 -6.18
C THR A 86 19.94 5.65 -5.50
N GLY A 87 18.97 6.16 -6.26
CA GLY A 87 17.80 6.87 -5.75
C GLY A 87 16.62 5.91 -5.61
N LYS A 88 16.21 5.61 -4.37
CA LYS A 88 15.06 4.73 -4.08
C LYS A 88 13.83 5.57 -3.80
N THR A 89 12.94 5.65 -4.79
CA THR A 89 11.65 6.34 -4.70
C THR A 89 10.53 5.35 -5.02
N VAL A 90 9.28 5.84 -5.07
CA VAL A 90 8.12 5.03 -5.41
C VAL A 90 8.30 4.34 -6.76
N GLY A 91 8.55 5.10 -7.84
CA GLY A 91 8.65 4.54 -9.19
C GLY A 91 9.96 3.78 -9.46
N SER A 92 11.04 4.10 -8.74
CA SER A 92 12.34 3.45 -8.99
C SER A 92 12.54 2.15 -8.22
N TYR A 93 11.88 1.99 -7.07
CA TYR A 93 12.22 0.91 -6.14
C TYR A 93 11.02 0.08 -5.67
N TRP A 94 9.85 0.65 -5.41
CA TRP A 94 8.77 -0.09 -4.75
C TRP A 94 8.17 -1.17 -5.69
N PRO A 95 7.90 -2.39 -5.20
CA PRO A 95 7.46 -3.51 -6.04
C PRO A 95 5.96 -3.55 -6.33
N TYR A 96 5.11 -2.96 -5.48
CA TYR A 96 3.66 -3.06 -5.61
C TYR A 96 2.99 -1.70 -5.45
N ALA A 97 2.06 -1.38 -6.35
CA ALA A 97 1.30 -0.14 -6.30
C ALA A 97 0.37 -0.09 -5.07
N THR A 98 -0.15 -1.24 -4.63
CA THR A 98 -1.00 -1.35 -3.44
C THR A 98 -0.30 -0.94 -2.14
N THR A 99 1.03 -1.07 -2.07
CA THR A 99 1.83 -0.59 -0.92
C THR A 99 1.76 0.92 -0.77
N ILE A 100 1.62 1.67 -1.88
CA ILE A 100 1.44 3.13 -1.85
C ILE A 100 0.12 3.47 -1.15
N PHE A 101 -0.96 2.80 -1.54
CA PHE A 101 -2.29 2.99 -0.95
C PHE A 101 -2.28 2.64 0.56
N ASP A 102 -1.74 1.47 0.93
CA ASP A 102 -1.62 1.04 2.34
C ASP A 102 -0.89 2.09 3.19
N TYR A 103 0.27 2.52 2.69
CA TYR A 103 1.13 3.46 3.40
C TYR A 103 0.46 4.82 3.57
N ILE A 104 -0.17 5.35 2.51
CA ILE A 104 -0.89 6.62 2.60
C ILE A 104 -2.03 6.52 3.62
N ARG A 105 -2.85 5.47 3.53
CA ARG A 105 -4.01 5.25 4.41
C ARG A 105 -3.63 5.23 5.89
N ARG A 106 -2.54 4.53 6.22
CA ARG A 106 -2.18 4.24 7.62
C ARG A 106 -1.21 5.26 8.24
N ALA A 107 -0.39 5.92 7.42
CA ALA A 107 0.74 6.70 7.91
C ALA A 107 0.71 8.16 7.45
N MET A 108 -0.11 8.53 6.46
CA MET A 108 -0.12 9.87 5.88
C MET A 108 -1.45 10.62 6.09
N PRO A 109 -1.39 11.97 6.09
CA PRO A 109 -0.18 12.78 6.17
C PRO A 109 0.51 12.59 7.54
N TYR A 110 1.83 12.72 7.59
CA TYR A 110 2.62 12.41 8.79
C TYR A 110 2.12 13.09 10.07
N GLN A 111 1.62 14.33 9.97
CA GLN A 111 1.12 15.09 11.12
C GLN A 111 -0.23 14.60 11.64
N THR A 112 -1.05 13.98 10.78
CA THR A 112 -2.41 13.53 11.10
C THR A 112 -2.77 12.29 10.27
N PRO A 113 -2.17 11.11 10.54
CA PRO A 113 -2.43 9.91 9.76
C PRO A 113 -3.91 9.50 9.79
N GLY A 114 -4.42 8.93 8.69
CA GLY A 114 -5.77 8.35 8.63
C GLY A 114 -6.92 9.34 8.44
N ILE A 115 -6.63 10.58 8.00
CA ILE A 115 -7.69 11.59 7.74
C ILE A 115 -8.28 11.53 6.34
N PHE A 116 -7.63 10.83 5.41
CA PHE A 116 -8.09 10.75 4.03
C PHE A 116 -9.21 9.72 3.89
N SER A 117 -10.20 10.04 3.06
CA SER A 117 -11.17 9.09 2.55
C SER A 117 -10.54 8.10 1.55
N ASN A 118 -11.20 6.98 1.29
CA ASN A 118 -10.70 5.99 0.33
C ASN A 118 -10.47 6.59 -1.07
N ASP A 119 -11.40 7.44 -1.54
CA ASP A 119 -11.29 8.11 -2.84
C ASP A 119 -10.07 9.04 -2.89
N GLU A 120 -9.81 9.79 -1.81
CA GLU A 120 -8.61 10.65 -1.71
C GLU A 120 -7.32 9.82 -1.70
N ILE A 121 -7.31 8.65 -1.05
CA ILE A 121 -6.14 7.76 -1.03
C ILE A 121 -5.91 7.16 -2.42
N TYR A 122 -6.96 6.73 -3.13
CA TYR A 122 -6.84 6.31 -4.53
C TYR A 122 -6.34 7.46 -5.40
N ALA A 123 -6.89 8.66 -5.27
CA ALA A 123 -6.46 9.81 -6.05
C ALA A 123 -4.97 10.15 -5.81
N LEU A 124 -4.53 10.20 -4.54
CA LEU A 124 -3.13 10.41 -4.19
C LEU A 124 -2.21 9.30 -4.73
N THR A 125 -2.65 8.05 -4.65
CA THR A 125 -1.92 6.90 -5.22
C THR A 125 -1.79 7.06 -6.73
N ALA A 126 -2.86 7.43 -7.43
CA ALA A 126 -2.86 7.70 -8.87
C ALA A 126 -1.88 8.82 -9.24
N TYR A 127 -1.87 9.89 -8.45
CA TYR A 127 -0.94 11.00 -8.66
C TYR A 127 0.52 10.57 -8.51
N LEU A 128 0.85 9.78 -7.48
CA LEU A 128 2.21 9.27 -7.32
C LEU A 128 2.62 8.32 -8.45
N LEU A 129 1.70 7.50 -8.96
CA LEU A 129 1.96 6.64 -10.13
C LEU A 129 2.16 7.47 -11.40
N PHE A 130 1.34 8.49 -11.62
CA PHE A 130 1.41 9.39 -12.77
C PHE A 130 2.72 10.19 -12.80
N ILE A 131 3.13 10.84 -11.71
CA ILE A 131 4.38 11.61 -11.68
C ILE A 131 5.63 10.72 -11.84
N ASN A 132 5.50 9.41 -11.61
CA ASN A 132 6.52 8.40 -11.88
C ASN A 132 6.37 7.75 -13.28
N ASN A 133 5.49 8.26 -14.14
CA ASN A 133 5.21 7.78 -15.50
C ASN A 133 4.76 6.30 -15.58
N ILE A 134 3.96 5.85 -14.61
CA ILE A 134 3.44 4.47 -14.56
C ILE A 134 2.03 4.36 -15.15
N ILE A 135 1.20 5.39 -14.99
CA ILE A 135 -0.16 5.48 -15.51
C ILE A 135 -0.39 6.82 -16.21
N ASP A 136 -1.46 6.92 -17.00
CA ASP A 136 -1.89 8.19 -17.60
C ASP A 136 -2.65 9.08 -16.59
N GLU A 137 -2.63 10.40 -16.80
CA GLU A 137 -3.23 11.38 -15.87
C GLU A 137 -4.74 11.17 -15.62
N ASN A 138 -5.44 10.64 -16.62
CA ASN A 138 -6.90 10.44 -16.62
C ASN A 138 -7.28 9.01 -16.24
N GLU A 139 -6.29 8.12 -16.02
CA GLU A 139 -6.55 6.74 -15.68
C GLU A 139 -7.20 6.64 -14.29
N GLN A 140 -8.36 5.96 -14.23
CA GLN A 140 -9.09 5.77 -12.99
C GLN A 140 -8.58 4.53 -12.28
N ILE A 141 -8.03 4.70 -11.08
CA ILE A 141 -7.64 3.57 -10.23
C ILE A 141 -8.68 3.28 -9.15
N ASN A 142 -8.88 2.01 -8.84
CA ASN A 142 -9.80 1.50 -7.83
C ASN A 142 -9.32 0.15 -7.28
N SER A 143 -10.15 -0.54 -6.48
CA SER A 143 -9.81 -1.83 -5.87
C SER A 143 -9.52 -2.95 -6.87
N GLU A 144 -10.01 -2.84 -8.11
CA GLU A 144 -9.82 -3.84 -9.17
C GLU A 144 -8.61 -3.50 -10.05
N SER A 145 -8.39 -2.22 -10.36
CA SER A 145 -7.31 -1.80 -11.26
C SER A 145 -5.97 -1.58 -10.55
N LEU A 146 -5.95 -1.18 -9.27
CA LEU A 146 -4.69 -0.92 -8.56
C LEU A 146 -3.79 -2.16 -8.41
N PRO A 147 -4.30 -3.37 -8.07
CA PRO A 147 -3.45 -4.55 -7.88
C PRO A 147 -2.80 -5.08 -9.16
N ILE A 148 -3.37 -4.77 -10.33
CA ILE A 148 -2.88 -5.25 -11.62
C ILE A 148 -1.81 -4.32 -12.24
N ILE A 149 -1.52 -3.18 -11.60
CA ILE A 149 -0.46 -2.26 -12.03
C ILE A 149 0.90 -2.88 -11.74
N ILE A 150 1.69 -3.09 -12.79
CA ILE A 150 3.04 -3.64 -12.69
C ILE A 150 4.04 -2.51 -12.43
N MET A 151 4.65 -2.50 -11.25
CA MET A 151 5.67 -1.51 -10.91
C MET A 151 7.01 -1.84 -11.61
N PRO A 152 7.82 -0.84 -12.01
CA PRO A 152 9.05 -1.08 -12.77
C PRO A 152 10.08 -1.99 -12.09
N ASN A 153 10.08 -2.05 -10.75
CA ASN A 153 11.05 -2.81 -9.97
C ASN A 153 10.47 -4.08 -9.33
N GLN A 154 9.25 -4.49 -9.69
CA GLN A 154 8.53 -5.61 -9.07
C GLN A 154 9.35 -6.92 -9.05
N GLU A 155 9.93 -7.29 -10.19
CA GLU A 155 10.64 -8.57 -10.36
C GLU A 155 12.06 -8.59 -9.75
N ASN A 156 12.53 -7.48 -9.19
CA ASN A 156 13.90 -7.37 -8.65
C ASN A 156 13.97 -7.61 -7.13
N PHE A 157 12.88 -8.05 -6.50
CA PHE A 157 12.85 -8.46 -5.10
C PHE A 157 12.90 -9.97 -5.00
N ILE A 158 13.99 -10.49 -4.44
CA ILE A 158 14.20 -11.92 -4.26
C ILE A 158 14.18 -12.28 -2.78
N TRP A 159 13.66 -13.46 -2.49
CA TRP A 159 13.75 -14.03 -1.15
C TRP A 159 15.21 -14.32 -0.80
N SER A 160 15.69 -13.74 0.31
CA SER A 160 17.03 -14.04 0.85
C SER A 160 17.18 -15.52 1.23
N TYR A 161 16.05 -16.16 1.57
CA TYR A 161 15.97 -17.58 1.89
C TYR A 161 14.78 -18.18 1.13
N GLN A 162 15.01 -19.28 0.42
CA GLN A 162 13.94 -20.03 -0.23
C GLN A 162 12.98 -20.58 0.84
N PRO A 163 11.65 -20.40 0.71
CA PRO A 163 10.69 -21.08 1.57
C PRO A 163 10.93 -22.60 1.51
N LYS A 164 10.86 -23.27 2.66
CA LYS A 164 10.94 -24.73 2.73
C LYS A 164 9.65 -25.39 2.26
#